data_AF-V6DIB8-F1
#
_entry.id   AF-V6DIB8-F1
#
_cell.length_a   1.000
_cell.length_b   1.000
_cell.length_c   1.000
_cell.angle_alpha   90.00
_cell.angle_beta   90.00
_cell.angle_gamma   90.00
#
_symmetry.space_group_name_H-M   'P 1'
#
loop_
_entity.id
_entity.type
_entity.pdbx_description
1 polymer ?
#
loop_
_entity_poly.entity_id
_entity_poly.type
_entity_poly.pdbx_seq_one_letter_code
_entity_poly.pdbx_strand_id
1 'polypeptide(L)'
;MRISVKLSIFLSLIFIIFSNFILSMQNYSDDSESIFSCLPDELKIYIFELVVEKIIRENEDVFVLFDNLSNFLKNIYLVNQYFKRFKNDLIRLNKRLITILCQDRYNSEYLDNKLKEILDASETSLYNLNIERKIIGLILFGANVNFKSNNGSTALIWVTKFSSQDTIKIILDYNPDINAQDVYGNTALIYSIRERKDKSIVENILYCNPNVDIQSYFGHKWNALMWAVASNKIDIIKLLLDKGADINLKDNQGYTARDIAYKRGHKSIVNLIDSYRNVSSKKKKFICLFFDYK
;
A
#
# COMPACT_ATOMS: atom_id res chain seq x y z
N MET A 1 -35.72 18.09 -9.10
CA MET A 1 -36.31 18.93 -8.02
C MET A 1 -35.90 20.38 -8.28
N ARG A 2 -36.84 21.28 -8.57
CA ARG A 2 -36.53 22.72 -8.69
C ARG A 2 -36.33 23.27 -7.28
N ILE A 3 -35.07 23.39 -6.87
CA ILE A 3 -34.68 24.11 -5.65
C ILE A 3 -35.16 25.55 -5.82
N SER A 4 -35.95 26.06 -4.87
CA SER A 4 -36.47 27.42 -4.95
C SER A 4 -35.29 28.40 -4.96
N VAL A 5 -35.40 29.49 -5.73
CA VAL A 5 -34.35 30.52 -5.81
C VAL A 5 -33.95 31.02 -4.42
N LYS A 6 -34.92 31.10 -3.48
CA LYS A 6 -34.67 31.44 -2.07
C LYS A 6 -33.84 30.39 -1.32
N LEU A 7 -34.09 29.10 -1.53
CA LEU A 7 -33.31 28.02 -0.92
C LEU A 7 -31.91 27.94 -1.54
N SER A 8 -31.77 28.20 -2.85
CA SER A 8 -30.49 28.32 -3.53
C SER A 8 -29.65 29.49 -3.00
N ILE A 9 -30.25 30.67 -2.84
CA ILE A 9 -29.60 31.86 -2.24
C ILE A 9 -29.23 31.61 -0.77
N PHE A 10 -30.10 30.96 0.00
CA PHE A 10 -29.83 30.62 1.39
C PHE A 10 -28.69 29.61 1.54
N LEU A 11 -28.67 28.56 0.70
CA LEU A 11 -27.60 27.57 0.68
C LEU A 11 -26.28 28.16 0.18
N SER A 12 -26.31 29.09 -0.79
CA SER A 12 -25.11 29.80 -1.25
C SER A 12 -24.58 30.80 -0.22
N LEU A 13 -25.45 31.46 0.57
CA LEU A 13 -25.04 32.28 1.71
C LEU A 13 -24.43 31.46 2.83
N ILE A 14 -25.07 30.33 3.20
CA ILE A 14 -24.49 29.37 4.15
C ILE A 14 -23.15 28.85 3.64
N PHE A 15 -23.05 28.56 2.34
CA PHE A 15 -21.82 28.12 1.72
C PHE A 15 -20.74 29.21 1.72
N ILE A 16 -21.06 30.48 1.44
CA ILE A 16 -20.11 31.59 1.52
C ILE A 16 -19.64 31.81 2.97
N ILE A 17 -20.56 31.73 3.93
CA ILE A 17 -20.25 31.88 5.36
C ILE A 17 -19.36 30.72 5.82
N PHE A 18 -19.77 29.47 5.60
CA PHE A 18 -18.98 28.31 5.99
C PHE A 18 -17.68 28.21 5.21
N SER A 19 -17.64 28.59 3.92
CA SER A 19 -16.42 28.47 3.12
C SER A 19 -15.41 29.57 3.37
N ASN A 20 -15.81 30.76 3.81
CA ASN A 20 -14.88 31.76 4.33
C ASN A 20 -14.44 31.43 5.77
N PHE A 21 -15.32 30.83 6.56
CA PHE A 21 -15.05 30.42 7.94
C PHE A 21 -14.15 29.16 8.03
N ILE A 22 -14.31 28.21 7.11
CA ILE A 22 -13.48 26.98 6.98
C ILE A 22 -12.14 27.26 6.28
N LEU A 23 -11.99 28.34 5.52
CA LEU A 23 -10.68 28.76 5.00
C LEU A 23 -9.89 29.59 6.01
N SER A 24 -10.55 30.24 6.99
CA SER A 24 -9.91 30.98 8.08
C SER A 24 -9.49 30.11 9.28
N MET A 25 -9.30 28.79 9.09
CA MET A 25 -9.10 27.79 10.15
C MET A 25 -7.74 27.90 10.86
N GLN A 26 -7.58 28.97 11.64
CA GLN A 26 -6.74 28.99 12.83
C GLN A 26 -7.56 29.06 14.12
N ASN A 27 -8.86 29.40 14.07
CA ASN A 27 -9.69 29.57 15.26
C ASN A 27 -11.07 28.92 15.08
N TYR A 28 -11.17 27.64 15.43
CA TYR A 28 -12.46 27.03 15.77
C TYR A 28 -12.98 27.70 17.05
N SER A 29 -14.17 28.30 16.99
CA SER A 29 -14.92 28.73 18.20
C SER A 29 -16.07 27.77 18.48
N ASP A 30 -16.38 27.58 19.77
CA ASP A 30 -17.42 26.68 20.30
C ASP A 30 -18.81 26.90 19.67
N ASP A 31 -19.12 28.11 19.20
CA ASP A 31 -20.41 28.45 18.61
C ASP A 31 -20.67 27.76 17.26
N SER A 32 -19.61 27.48 16.48
CA SER A 32 -19.71 26.84 15.16
C SER A 32 -20.05 25.35 15.23
N GLU A 33 -19.65 24.69 16.33
CA GLU A 33 -19.98 23.30 16.63
C GLU A 33 -21.47 23.13 16.91
N SER A 34 -22.09 24.11 17.59
CA SER A 34 -23.51 24.11 17.91
C SER A 34 -24.41 24.17 16.66
N ILE A 35 -24.06 25.00 15.67
CA ILE A 35 -24.87 25.20 14.46
C ILE A 35 -24.78 23.98 13.54
N PHE A 36 -23.59 23.44 13.33
CA PHE A 36 -23.40 22.28 12.46
C PHE A 36 -24.08 21.03 13.05
N SER A 37 -24.06 20.87 14.38
CA SER A 37 -24.72 19.74 15.06
C SER A 37 -26.22 19.67 14.80
N CYS A 38 -26.89 20.84 14.70
CA CYS A 38 -28.32 20.99 14.50
C CYS A 38 -28.81 20.74 13.06
N LEU A 39 -27.91 20.59 12.09
CA LEU A 39 -28.29 20.37 10.70
C LEU A 39 -28.78 18.93 10.43
N PRO A 40 -29.76 18.74 9.54
CA PRO A 40 -30.10 17.43 8.99
C PRO A 40 -28.89 16.75 8.32
N ASP A 41 -28.82 15.43 8.40
CA ASP A 41 -27.67 14.64 7.92
C ASP A 41 -27.40 14.85 6.42
N GLU A 42 -28.44 14.96 5.61
CA GLU A 42 -28.35 15.22 4.18
C GLU A 42 -27.70 16.58 3.88
N LEU A 43 -27.96 17.60 4.71
CA LEU A 43 -27.35 18.92 4.58
C LEU A 43 -25.91 18.94 5.09
N LYS A 44 -25.58 18.17 6.12
CA LYS A 44 -24.19 17.99 6.58
C LYS A 44 -23.33 17.38 5.49
N ILE A 45 -23.84 16.36 4.80
CA ILE A 45 -23.17 15.72 3.65
C ILE A 45 -23.01 16.73 2.52
N TYR A 46 -24.06 17.49 2.18
CA TYR A 46 -24.00 18.48 1.10
C TYR A 46 -23.02 19.63 1.37
N ILE A 47 -23.00 20.19 2.58
CA ILE A 47 -22.04 21.24 2.96
C ILE A 47 -20.62 20.68 2.92
N PHE A 48 -20.41 19.46 3.42
CA PHE A 48 -19.12 18.81 3.32
C PHE A 48 -18.69 18.64 1.86
N GLU A 49 -19.58 18.15 0.98
CA GLU A 49 -19.29 17.99 -0.47
C GLU A 49 -18.87 19.32 -1.10
N LEU A 50 -19.63 20.39 -0.86
CA LEU A 50 -19.33 21.72 -1.38
C LEU A 50 -17.98 22.28 -0.88
N VAL A 51 -17.68 22.08 0.41
CA VAL A 51 -16.39 22.51 0.99
C VAL A 51 -15.25 21.74 0.35
N VAL A 52 -15.39 20.43 0.15
CA VAL A 52 -14.34 19.65 -0.51
C VAL A 52 -14.21 20.03 -1.99
N GLU A 53 -15.30 20.23 -2.73
CA GLU A 53 -15.23 20.76 -4.10
C GLU A 53 -14.46 22.09 -4.15
N LYS A 54 -14.69 22.99 -3.18
CA LYS A 54 -13.97 24.26 -3.09
C LYS A 54 -12.49 24.05 -2.82
N ILE A 55 -12.15 23.22 -1.84
CA ILE A 55 -10.75 22.88 -1.53
C ILE A 55 -10.07 22.28 -2.78
N ILE A 56 -10.74 21.42 -3.53
CA ILE A 56 -10.21 20.85 -4.78
C ILE A 56 -9.98 21.94 -5.83
N ARG A 57 -10.93 22.86 -6.03
CA ARG A 57 -10.81 23.95 -7.03
C ARG A 57 -9.70 24.94 -6.70
N GLU A 58 -9.48 25.23 -5.42
CA GLU A 58 -8.53 26.25 -4.96
C GLU A 58 -7.09 25.72 -4.82
N ASN A 59 -6.88 24.40 -4.88
CA ASN A 59 -5.56 23.80 -4.74
C ASN A 59 -5.05 23.29 -6.08
N GLU A 60 -3.85 23.74 -6.46
CA GLU A 60 -3.25 23.32 -7.71
C GLU A 60 -2.37 22.07 -7.60
N ASP A 61 -1.62 22.00 -6.51
CA ASP A 61 -0.75 20.88 -6.20
C ASP A 61 -1.49 19.86 -5.34
N VAL A 62 -1.38 18.58 -5.70
CA VAL A 62 -2.08 17.49 -5.03
C VAL A 62 -1.64 17.30 -3.57
N PHE A 63 -0.40 17.68 -3.21
CA PHE A 63 0.07 17.59 -1.83
C PHE A 63 -0.43 18.74 -0.97
N VAL A 64 -0.56 19.95 -1.54
CA VAL A 64 -1.22 21.07 -0.84
C VAL A 64 -2.71 20.74 -0.63
N LEU A 65 -3.34 20.11 -1.62
CA LEU A 65 -4.69 19.55 -1.47
C LEU A 65 -4.75 18.51 -0.33
N PHE A 66 -3.76 17.60 -0.21
CA PHE A 66 -3.71 16.63 0.88
C PHE A 66 -3.62 17.29 2.25
N ASP A 67 -2.77 18.31 2.39
CA ASP A 67 -2.60 19.01 3.67
C ASP A 67 -3.90 19.74 4.05
N ASN A 68 -4.55 20.40 3.09
CA ASN A 68 -5.81 21.10 3.31
C ASN A 68 -6.97 20.15 3.62
N LEU A 69 -7.08 19.03 2.91
CA LEU A 69 -8.07 17.98 3.21
C LEU A 69 -7.78 17.31 4.56
N SER A 70 -6.53 17.02 4.89
CA SER A 70 -6.13 16.44 6.17
C SER A 70 -6.45 17.37 7.33
N ASN A 71 -6.17 18.67 7.19
CA ASN A 71 -6.52 19.67 8.20
C ASN A 71 -8.04 19.79 8.35
N PHE A 72 -8.78 19.85 7.24
CA PHE A 72 -10.24 19.84 7.25
C PHE A 72 -10.80 18.57 7.93
N LEU A 73 -10.27 17.40 7.61
CA LEU A 73 -10.70 16.12 8.19
C LEU A 73 -10.29 15.94 9.65
N LYS A 74 -9.14 16.47 10.09
CA LYS A 74 -8.74 16.50 11.51
C LYS A 74 -9.65 17.41 12.33
N ASN A 75 -10.00 18.55 11.76
CA ASN A 75 -11.00 19.44 12.32
C ASN A 75 -12.36 18.73 12.42
N ILE A 76 -12.73 17.92 11.41
CA ILE A 76 -13.88 17.02 11.51
C ILE A 76 -13.67 15.90 12.51
N TYR A 77 -12.46 15.39 12.71
CA TYR A 77 -12.17 14.37 13.73
C TYR A 77 -12.33 14.90 15.15
N LEU A 78 -12.00 16.17 15.39
CA LEU A 78 -12.35 16.86 16.64
C LEU A 78 -13.87 16.96 16.78
N VAL A 79 -14.59 17.22 15.67
CA VAL A 79 -16.06 17.17 15.60
C VAL A 79 -16.61 15.71 15.62
N ASN A 80 -15.79 14.66 15.41
CA ASN A 80 -16.23 13.25 15.22
C ASN A 80 -16.74 12.57 16.51
N GLN A 81 -16.63 13.20 17.68
CA GLN A 81 -17.41 12.78 18.85
C GLN A 81 -18.92 12.74 18.50
N TYR A 82 -19.39 13.57 17.57
CA TYR A 82 -20.76 13.59 17.04
C TYR A 82 -21.06 12.55 15.93
N PHE A 83 -20.06 12.10 15.15
CA PHE A 83 -20.26 11.34 13.90
C PHE A 83 -20.05 9.82 14.02
N LYS A 84 -19.86 9.29 15.23
CA LYS A 84 -19.76 7.83 15.50
C LYS A 84 -20.91 6.99 14.89
N ARG A 85 -22.04 7.63 14.57
CA ARG A 85 -23.23 7.03 13.94
C ARG A 85 -23.13 6.84 12.41
N PHE A 86 -22.17 7.47 11.74
CA PHE A 86 -22.14 7.67 10.27
C PHE A 86 -20.95 7.00 9.56
N LYS A 87 -20.39 5.93 10.14
CA LYS A 87 -19.24 5.19 9.56
C LYS A 87 -19.45 4.80 8.09
N ASN A 88 -20.67 4.44 7.71
CA ASN A 88 -21.01 4.05 6.34
C ASN A 88 -21.10 5.26 5.39
N ASP A 89 -21.51 6.42 5.89
CA ASP A 89 -21.59 7.64 5.09
C ASP A 89 -20.21 8.23 4.82
N LEU A 90 -19.26 8.12 5.77
CA LEU A 90 -17.84 8.42 5.54
C LEU A 90 -17.24 7.54 4.42
N ILE A 91 -17.60 6.27 4.35
CA ILE A 91 -17.17 5.37 3.26
C ILE A 91 -17.79 5.79 1.92
N ARG A 92 -19.08 6.15 1.94
CA ARG A 92 -19.79 6.65 0.74
C ARG A 92 -19.24 7.98 0.25
N LEU A 93 -18.92 8.88 1.18
CA LEU A 93 -18.24 10.15 0.98
C LEU A 93 -16.85 9.94 0.41
N ASN A 94 -16.02 9.04 0.97
CA ASN A 94 -14.72 8.70 0.39
C ASN A 94 -14.82 8.23 -1.06
N LYS A 95 -15.80 7.37 -1.40
CA LYS A 95 -16.02 6.95 -2.80
C LYS A 95 -16.43 8.11 -3.70
N ARG A 96 -17.32 8.98 -3.24
CA ARG A 96 -17.77 10.17 -4.00
C ARG A 96 -16.67 11.21 -4.14
N LEU A 97 -15.90 11.45 -3.09
CA LEU A 97 -14.72 12.30 -3.08
C LEU A 97 -13.72 11.86 -4.14
N ILE A 98 -13.37 10.57 -4.17
CA ILE A 98 -12.53 9.99 -5.22
C ILE A 98 -13.14 10.25 -6.60
N THR A 99 -14.47 10.10 -6.74
CA THR A 99 -15.16 10.37 -8.01
C THR A 99 -15.03 11.83 -8.45
N ILE A 100 -15.22 12.78 -7.54
CA ILE A 100 -15.11 14.24 -7.80
C ILE A 100 -13.65 14.58 -8.14
N LEU A 101 -12.69 14.09 -7.36
CA LEU A 101 -11.26 14.29 -7.56
C LEU A 101 -10.80 13.78 -8.94
N CYS A 102 -11.27 12.60 -9.34
CA CYS A 102 -10.95 12.00 -10.63
C CYS A 102 -11.61 12.69 -11.83
N GLN A 103 -12.67 13.49 -11.64
CA GLN A 103 -13.42 14.15 -12.73
C GLN A 103 -12.85 15.50 -13.19
N ASP A 104 -12.04 16.18 -12.35
CA ASP A 104 -11.50 17.51 -12.65
C ASP A 104 -10.04 17.48 -13.18
N ARG A 105 -9.05 17.75 -12.31
CA ARG A 105 -7.62 17.92 -12.67
C ARG A 105 -6.72 16.75 -12.23
N TYR A 106 -7.16 15.95 -11.27
CA TYR A 106 -6.40 14.86 -10.66
C TYR A 106 -6.85 13.51 -11.25
N ASN A 107 -6.85 13.44 -12.57
CA ASN A 107 -7.15 12.18 -13.25
C ASN A 107 -6.09 11.12 -12.90
N SER A 108 -6.41 9.86 -13.22
CA SER A 108 -5.52 8.73 -12.91
C SER A 108 -4.11 8.93 -13.50
N GLU A 109 -4.01 9.49 -14.71
CA GLU A 109 -2.72 9.75 -15.36
C GLU A 109 -1.86 10.77 -14.60
N TYR A 110 -2.45 11.87 -14.11
CA TYR A 110 -1.75 12.87 -13.30
C TYR A 110 -1.22 12.25 -12.00
N LEU A 111 -2.06 11.48 -11.30
CA LEU A 111 -1.71 10.83 -10.04
C LEU A 111 -0.61 9.79 -10.23
N ASP A 112 -0.70 9.00 -11.30
CA ASP A 112 0.28 7.99 -11.69
C ASP A 112 1.63 8.62 -12.03
N ASN A 113 1.63 9.71 -12.81
CA ASN A 113 2.84 10.46 -13.15
C ASN A 113 3.50 11.06 -11.89
N LYS A 114 2.72 11.63 -10.96
CA LYS A 114 3.24 12.12 -9.68
C LYS A 114 3.82 11.00 -8.82
N LEU A 115 3.17 9.83 -8.80
CA LEU A 115 3.66 8.66 -8.08
C LEU A 115 5.02 8.23 -8.66
N LYS A 116 5.14 8.16 -9.99
CA LYS A 116 6.39 7.85 -10.66
C LYS A 116 7.50 8.85 -10.36
N GLU A 117 7.22 10.15 -10.49
CA GLU A 117 8.20 11.20 -10.16
C GLU A 117 8.78 11.02 -8.75
N ILE A 118 7.92 10.71 -7.77
CA ILE A 118 8.36 10.49 -6.40
C ILE A 118 9.15 9.20 -6.25
N LEU A 119 8.70 8.10 -6.86
CA LEU A 119 9.42 6.83 -6.82
C LEU A 119 10.82 6.99 -7.46
N ASP A 120 10.92 7.64 -8.62
CA ASP A 120 12.18 7.90 -9.31
C ASP A 120 13.11 8.80 -8.47
N ALA A 121 12.60 9.88 -7.88
CA ALA A 121 13.41 10.82 -7.10
C ALA A 121 13.91 10.24 -5.76
N SER A 122 13.20 9.24 -5.21
CA SER A 122 13.45 8.72 -3.86
C SER A 122 14.39 7.51 -3.82
N GLU A 123 14.75 6.93 -4.96
CA GLU A 123 15.62 5.75 -5.04
C GLU A 123 17.04 5.99 -4.51
N THR A 124 17.56 7.21 -4.58
CA THR A 124 18.89 7.58 -4.07
C THR A 124 18.85 8.23 -2.69
N SER A 125 17.66 8.54 -2.17
CA SER A 125 17.48 9.26 -0.91
C SER A 125 17.39 8.31 0.29
N LEU A 126 17.99 8.69 1.42
CA LEU A 126 17.71 8.07 2.71
C LEU A 126 16.20 8.19 3.03
N TYR A 127 15.67 7.21 3.78
CA TYR A 127 14.28 7.18 4.22
C TYR A 127 13.79 8.56 4.68
N ASN A 128 12.67 9.01 4.10
CA ASN A 128 12.05 10.29 4.41
C ASN A 128 10.55 10.10 4.63
N LEU A 129 10.10 10.38 5.86
CA LEU A 129 8.68 10.33 6.26
C LEU A 129 7.77 11.13 5.34
N ASN A 130 8.26 12.21 4.72
CA ASN A 130 7.50 13.00 3.76
C ASN A 130 7.24 12.21 2.46
N ILE A 131 8.23 11.49 1.94
CA ILE A 131 8.10 10.68 0.73
C ILE A 131 7.08 9.56 0.94
N GLU A 132 7.18 8.87 2.07
CA GLU A 132 6.22 7.84 2.47
C GLU A 132 4.78 8.37 2.47
N ARG A 133 4.53 9.52 3.11
CA ARG A 133 3.20 10.14 3.15
C ARG A 133 2.69 10.51 1.77
N LYS A 134 3.56 11.02 0.89
CA LYS A 134 3.19 11.37 -0.48
C LYS A 134 2.78 10.14 -1.30
N ILE A 135 3.53 9.05 -1.23
CA ILE A 135 3.21 7.79 -1.91
C ILE A 135 1.86 7.23 -1.43
N ILE A 136 1.68 7.13 -0.10
CA ILE A 136 0.42 6.65 0.48
C ILE A 136 -0.73 7.55 0.04
N GLY A 137 -0.57 8.87 0.17
CA GLY A 137 -1.60 9.84 -0.21
C GLY A 137 -2.02 9.68 -1.67
N LEU A 138 -1.08 9.56 -2.61
CA LEU A 138 -1.42 9.37 -4.02
C LEU A 138 -2.25 8.10 -4.25
N ILE A 139 -1.90 6.99 -3.60
CA ILE A 139 -2.61 5.71 -3.73
C ILE A 139 -4.00 5.78 -3.08
N LEU A 140 -4.13 6.41 -1.91
CA LEU A 140 -5.43 6.65 -1.27
C LEU A 140 -6.37 7.45 -2.18
N PHE A 141 -5.81 8.36 -2.99
CA PHE A 141 -6.55 9.21 -3.93
C PHE A 141 -6.77 8.57 -5.31
N GLY A 142 -6.31 7.33 -5.51
CA GLY A 142 -6.60 6.56 -6.72
C GLY A 142 -5.45 6.45 -7.72
N ALA A 143 -4.23 6.83 -7.36
CA ALA A 143 -3.06 6.44 -8.14
C ALA A 143 -3.00 4.91 -8.23
N ASN A 144 -2.64 4.40 -9.41
CA ASN A 144 -2.43 2.99 -9.64
C ASN A 144 -1.27 2.49 -8.78
N VAL A 145 -1.59 1.65 -7.79
CA VAL A 145 -0.59 1.06 -6.88
C VAL A 145 0.50 0.26 -7.60
N ASN A 146 0.22 -0.20 -8.83
CA ASN A 146 1.12 -0.97 -9.68
C ASN A 146 1.92 -0.11 -10.65
N PHE A 147 1.77 1.21 -10.61
CA PHE A 147 2.57 2.09 -11.44
C PHE A 147 4.05 1.92 -11.11
N LYS A 148 4.89 1.92 -12.16
CA LYS A 148 6.31 1.63 -12.05
C LYS A 148 7.16 2.88 -12.26
N SER A 149 8.18 3.02 -11.42
CA SER A 149 9.32 3.93 -11.65
C SER A 149 10.06 3.54 -12.94
N ASN A 150 10.99 4.39 -13.40
CA ASN A 150 11.87 4.08 -14.53
C ASN A 150 12.73 2.83 -14.28
N ASN A 151 13.05 2.54 -13.02
CA ASN A 151 13.73 1.32 -12.61
C ASN A 151 12.77 0.17 -12.27
N GLY A 152 11.49 0.29 -12.65
CA GLY A 152 10.50 -0.76 -12.45
C GLY A 152 10.03 -0.91 -11.00
N SER A 153 10.45 -0.03 -10.08
CA SER A 153 10.01 -0.08 -8.68
C SER A 153 8.54 0.32 -8.59
N THR A 154 7.73 -0.50 -7.94
CA THR A 154 6.35 -0.16 -7.56
C THR A 154 6.30 0.47 -6.18
N ALA A 155 5.14 1.00 -5.79
CA ALA A 155 4.91 1.48 -4.43
C ALA A 155 5.18 0.39 -3.38
N LEU A 156 4.74 -0.85 -3.63
CA LEU A 156 4.97 -1.99 -2.73
C LEU A 156 6.47 -2.28 -2.57
N ILE A 157 7.24 -2.30 -3.66
CA ILE A 157 8.70 -2.51 -3.60
C ILE A 157 9.35 -1.40 -2.78
N TRP A 158 8.95 -0.14 -3.01
CA TRP A 158 9.49 1.01 -2.31
C TRP A 158 9.22 0.97 -0.80
N VAL A 159 7.95 0.79 -0.38
CA VAL A 159 7.61 0.76 1.06
C VAL A 159 8.24 -0.44 1.76
N THR A 160 8.47 -1.55 1.04
CA THR A 160 9.15 -2.72 1.61
C THR A 160 10.61 -2.43 1.95
N LYS A 161 11.29 -1.62 1.13
CA LYS A 161 12.68 -1.21 1.37
C LYS A 161 12.79 -0.22 2.52
N PHE A 162 11.89 0.75 2.59
CA PHE A 162 12.12 1.96 3.37
C PHE A 162 11.16 2.19 4.54
N SER A 163 9.92 1.70 4.48
CA SER A 163 8.84 2.08 5.42
C SER A 163 8.59 1.07 6.55
N SER A 164 7.62 1.39 7.41
CA SER A 164 7.18 0.54 8.53
C SER A 164 6.28 -0.63 8.07
N GLN A 165 6.07 -1.63 8.95
CA GLN A 165 5.13 -2.72 8.68
C GLN A 165 3.69 -2.23 8.47
N ASP A 166 3.26 -1.18 9.18
CA ASP A 166 1.91 -0.64 9.09
C ASP A 166 1.65 -0.01 7.72
N THR A 167 2.65 0.71 7.20
CA THR A 167 2.61 1.27 5.85
C THR A 167 2.51 0.19 4.78
N ILE A 168 3.21 -0.93 4.96
CA ILE A 168 3.13 -2.07 4.04
C ILE A 168 1.71 -2.66 4.06
N LYS A 169 1.09 -2.80 5.24
CA LYS A 169 -0.31 -3.29 5.33
C LYS A 169 -1.28 -2.36 4.58
N ILE A 170 -1.13 -1.04 4.75
CA ILE A 170 -1.95 -0.06 4.02
C ILE A 170 -1.81 -0.27 2.52
N ILE A 171 -0.60 -0.42 1.99
CA ILE A 171 -0.39 -0.63 0.55
C ILE A 171 -0.97 -1.97 0.09
N LEU A 172 -0.86 -3.04 0.89
CA LEU A 172 -1.41 -4.36 0.56
C LEU A 172 -2.95 -4.35 0.49
N ASP A 173 -3.63 -3.50 1.26
CA ASP A 173 -5.11 -3.34 1.19
C ASP A 173 -5.58 -2.81 -0.17
N TYR A 174 -4.69 -2.21 -0.96
CA TYR A 174 -4.96 -1.75 -2.33
C TYR A 174 -4.68 -2.82 -3.40
N ASN A 175 -4.47 -4.07 -2.98
CA ASN A 175 -4.28 -5.24 -3.85
C ASN A 175 -3.21 -5.04 -4.95
N PRO A 176 -1.98 -4.67 -4.58
CA PRO A 176 -0.89 -4.55 -5.53
C PRO A 176 -0.55 -5.90 -6.17
N ASP A 177 0.07 -5.85 -7.34
CA ASP A 177 0.77 -6.99 -7.92
C ASP A 177 1.94 -7.37 -6.99
N ILE A 178 1.68 -8.37 -6.14
CA ILE A 178 2.62 -8.89 -5.15
C ILE A 178 3.90 -9.46 -5.79
N ASN A 179 3.82 -9.82 -7.08
CA ASN A 179 4.88 -10.45 -7.84
C ASN A 179 5.60 -9.46 -8.77
N ALA A 180 5.26 -8.17 -8.71
CA ALA A 180 5.91 -7.14 -9.51
C ALA A 180 7.44 -7.18 -9.29
N GLN A 181 8.17 -7.19 -10.40
CA GLN A 181 9.63 -7.13 -10.42
C GLN A 181 10.11 -5.76 -10.91
N ASP A 182 11.17 -5.27 -10.27
CA ASP A 182 11.95 -4.13 -10.74
C ASP A 182 12.95 -4.55 -11.83
N VAL A 183 13.77 -3.60 -12.33
CA VAL A 183 14.78 -3.85 -13.38
C VAL A 183 15.83 -4.89 -12.98
N TYR A 184 16.04 -5.14 -11.69
CA TYR A 184 16.94 -6.17 -11.20
C TYR A 184 16.27 -7.54 -11.09
N GLY A 185 14.98 -7.63 -11.37
CA GLY A 185 14.14 -8.81 -11.18
C GLY A 185 13.77 -9.05 -9.72
N ASN A 186 13.99 -8.10 -8.82
CA ASN A 186 13.66 -8.29 -7.41
C ASN A 186 12.19 -7.95 -7.16
N THR A 187 11.52 -8.80 -6.38
CA THR A 187 10.17 -8.55 -5.87
C THR A 187 10.23 -7.93 -4.47
N ALA A 188 9.09 -7.45 -3.98
CA ALA A 188 8.94 -7.02 -2.59
C ALA A 188 9.37 -8.13 -1.61
N LEU A 189 9.02 -9.39 -1.87
CA LEU A 189 9.45 -10.52 -1.05
C LEU A 189 10.98 -10.64 -1.00
N ILE A 190 11.68 -10.53 -2.14
CA ILE A 190 13.15 -10.59 -2.17
C ILE A 190 13.76 -9.44 -1.35
N TYR A 191 13.25 -8.21 -1.51
CA TYR A 191 13.73 -7.06 -0.75
C TYR A 191 13.50 -7.18 0.75
N SER A 192 12.34 -7.68 1.18
CA SER A 192 12.03 -7.92 2.59
C SER A 192 13.04 -8.88 3.24
N ILE A 193 13.51 -9.88 2.51
CA ILE A 193 14.49 -10.84 3.02
C ILE A 193 15.90 -10.28 2.97
N ARG A 194 16.27 -9.54 1.92
CA ARG A 194 17.64 -9.05 1.72
C ARG A 194 17.99 -7.88 2.64
N GLU A 195 17.07 -6.93 2.78
CA GLU A 195 17.38 -5.59 3.32
C GLU A 195 16.74 -5.34 4.68
N ARG A 196 15.72 -6.13 5.06
CA ARG A 196 14.98 -5.91 6.30
C ARG A 196 15.38 -6.92 7.38
N LYS A 197 15.41 -6.45 8.62
CA LYS A 197 15.63 -7.28 9.81
C LYS A 197 14.31 -7.83 10.37
N ASP A 198 13.23 -7.08 10.20
CA ASP A 198 11.93 -7.42 10.73
C ASP A 198 11.27 -8.55 9.93
N LYS A 199 11.03 -9.68 10.60
CA LYS A 199 10.37 -10.86 10.04
C LYS A 199 8.91 -10.59 9.70
N SER A 200 8.25 -9.69 10.42
CA SER A 200 6.81 -9.39 10.28
C SER A 200 6.47 -8.88 8.87
N ILE A 201 7.42 -8.18 8.22
CA ILE A 201 7.29 -7.70 6.84
C ILE A 201 7.23 -8.88 5.86
N VAL A 202 8.10 -9.88 6.05
CA VAL A 202 8.12 -11.10 5.23
C VAL A 202 6.81 -11.87 5.42
N GLU A 203 6.33 -11.99 6.65
CA GLU A 203 5.08 -12.67 6.97
C GLU A 203 3.87 -11.99 6.32
N ASN A 204 3.76 -10.65 6.38
CA ASN A 204 2.71 -9.90 5.71
C ASN A 204 2.69 -10.15 4.19
N ILE A 205 3.87 -10.09 3.55
CA ILE A 205 3.97 -10.33 2.11
C ILE A 205 3.61 -11.78 1.78
N LEU A 206 4.09 -12.76 2.55
CA LEU A 206 3.77 -14.18 2.34
C LEU A 206 2.30 -14.53 2.63
N TYR A 207 1.62 -13.76 3.47
CA TYR A 207 0.18 -13.91 3.71
C TYR A 207 -0.63 -13.67 2.44
N CYS A 208 -0.16 -12.77 1.57
CA CYS A 208 -0.76 -12.50 0.25
C CYS A 208 -0.43 -13.56 -0.83
N ASN A 209 0.16 -14.70 -0.45
CA ASN A 209 0.50 -15.83 -1.34
C ASN A 209 1.25 -15.44 -2.63
N PRO A 210 2.40 -14.74 -2.54
CA PRO A 210 3.24 -14.45 -3.69
C PRO A 210 3.81 -15.73 -4.28
N ASN A 211 4.26 -15.64 -5.53
CA ASN A 211 5.14 -16.64 -6.11
C ASN A 211 6.53 -16.54 -5.46
N VAL A 212 6.84 -17.47 -4.55
CA VAL A 212 8.09 -17.52 -3.79
C VAL A 212 9.32 -17.94 -4.61
N ASP A 213 9.09 -18.42 -5.83
CA ASP A 213 10.10 -19.00 -6.72
C ASP A 213 10.65 -18.01 -7.76
N ILE A 214 10.14 -16.78 -7.78
CA ILE A 214 10.64 -15.72 -8.66
C ILE A 214 12.13 -15.50 -8.39
N GLN A 215 12.93 -15.51 -9.46
CA GLN A 215 14.36 -15.25 -9.42
C GLN A 215 14.67 -13.83 -9.89
N SER A 216 15.66 -13.20 -9.25
CA SER A 216 16.23 -11.94 -9.77
C SER A 216 16.84 -12.14 -11.16
N TYR A 217 16.92 -11.08 -11.96
CA TYR A 217 17.61 -11.11 -13.26
C TYR A 217 19.08 -10.75 -13.12
N PHE A 218 19.38 -9.87 -12.16
CA PHE A 218 20.71 -9.36 -11.94
C PHE A 218 21.42 -10.10 -10.79
N GLY A 219 22.76 -10.10 -10.83
CA GLY A 219 23.59 -10.82 -9.86
C GLY A 219 23.54 -12.34 -10.07
N HIS A 220 23.25 -13.09 -9.01
CA HIS A 220 23.28 -14.57 -9.04
C HIS A 220 21.98 -15.23 -9.53
N LYS A 221 20.95 -14.49 -9.92
CA LYS A 221 19.63 -15.07 -10.22
C LYS A 221 19.01 -15.79 -9.01
N TRP A 222 19.10 -15.17 -7.84
CA TRP A 222 18.61 -15.76 -6.59
C TRP A 222 17.10 -15.53 -6.41
N ASN A 223 16.41 -16.54 -5.89
CA ASN A 223 15.05 -16.43 -5.37
C ASN A 223 15.04 -16.12 -3.86
N ALA A 224 13.84 -15.98 -3.29
CA ALA A 224 13.65 -15.71 -1.87
C ALA A 224 14.34 -16.75 -0.95
N LEU A 225 14.27 -18.03 -1.29
CA LEU A 225 14.86 -19.12 -0.50
C LEU A 225 16.40 -19.03 -0.49
N MET A 226 17.02 -18.78 -1.64
CA MET A 226 18.48 -18.62 -1.74
C MET A 226 18.98 -17.44 -0.91
N TRP A 227 18.29 -16.29 -0.96
CA TRP A 227 18.60 -15.14 -0.10
C TRP A 227 18.48 -15.47 1.39
N ALA A 228 17.39 -16.13 1.80
CA ALA A 228 17.19 -16.51 3.20
C ALA A 228 18.27 -17.47 3.71
N VAL A 229 18.69 -18.44 2.87
CA VAL A 229 19.79 -19.37 3.17
C VAL A 229 21.12 -18.65 3.28
N ALA A 230 21.45 -17.79 2.31
CA ALA A 230 22.70 -17.03 2.32
C ALA A 230 22.81 -16.17 3.60
N SER A 231 21.70 -15.56 4.02
CA SER A 231 21.62 -14.74 5.23
C SER A 231 21.38 -15.52 6.53
N ASN A 232 21.38 -16.87 6.50
CA ASN A 232 21.15 -17.74 7.66
C ASN A 232 19.83 -17.46 8.43
N LYS A 233 18.77 -17.05 7.72
CA LYS A 233 17.47 -16.67 8.32
C LYS A 233 16.55 -17.89 8.47
N ILE A 234 16.86 -18.77 9.42
CA ILE A 234 16.20 -20.09 9.59
C ILE A 234 14.67 -20.01 9.63
N ASP A 235 14.09 -19.03 10.34
CA ASP A 235 12.63 -18.93 10.44
C ASP A 235 11.97 -18.55 9.11
N ILE A 236 12.63 -17.72 8.31
CA ILE A 236 12.16 -17.36 6.96
C ILE A 236 12.34 -18.54 6.00
N ILE A 237 13.43 -19.31 6.13
CA ILE A 237 13.62 -20.54 5.35
C ILE A 237 12.45 -21.51 5.58
N LYS A 238 12.07 -21.74 6.84
CA LYS A 238 10.90 -22.58 7.17
C LYS A 238 9.62 -22.04 6.53
N LEU A 239 9.34 -20.74 6.70
CA LEU A 239 8.15 -20.10 6.10
C LEU A 239 8.09 -20.28 4.58
N LEU A 240 9.21 -20.09 3.87
CA LEU A 240 9.27 -20.24 2.42
C LEU A 240 9.06 -21.70 1.98
N LEU A 241 9.64 -22.66 2.72
CA LEU A 241 9.46 -24.08 2.45
C LEU A 241 8.02 -24.54 2.73
N ASP A 242 7.40 -24.02 3.79
CA ASP A 242 5.99 -24.26 4.12
C ASP A 242 5.05 -23.68 3.06
N LYS A 243 5.45 -22.56 2.43
CA LYS A 243 4.77 -21.96 1.27
C LYS A 243 5.08 -22.67 -0.06
N GLY A 244 5.86 -23.75 -0.03
CA GLY A 244 6.09 -24.61 -1.19
C GLY A 244 7.22 -24.17 -2.12
N ALA A 245 8.18 -23.38 -1.65
CA ALA A 245 9.33 -22.97 -2.45
C ALA A 245 10.07 -24.18 -3.07
N ASP A 246 10.39 -24.09 -4.36
CA ASP A 246 11.11 -25.15 -5.07
C ASP A 246 12.60 -25.14 -4.69
N ILE A 247 12.96 -26.15 -3.90
CA ILE A 247 14.32 -26.40 -3.43
C ILE A 247 15.31 -26.78 -4.54
N ASN A 248 14.84 -27.08 -5.75
CA ASN A 248 15.69 -27.51 -6.88
C ASN A 248 16.00 -26.38 -7.86
N LEU A 249 15.44 -25.19 -7.67
CA LEU A 249 15.79 -24.03 -8.48
C LEU A 249 17.29 -23.75 -8.36
N LYS A 250 17.90 -23.41 -9.50
CA LYS A 250 19.33 -23.16 -9.63
C LYS A 250 19.58 -21.70 -9.93
N ASP A 251 20.60 -21.18 -9.27
CA ASP A 251 21.15 -19.86 -9.55
C ASP A 251 21.91 -19.85 -10.90
N ASN A 252 22.46 -18.70 -11.29
CA ASN A 252 23.17 -18.58 -12.57
C ASN A 252 24.47 -19.41 -12.66
N GLN A 253 24.95 -19.95 -11.55
CA GLN A 253 26.13 -20.81 -11.45
C GLN A 253 25.76 -22.27 -11.29
N GLY A 254 24.46 -22.59 -11.35
CA GLY A 254 23.95 -23.96 -11.22
C GLY A 254 23.77 -24.43 -9.77
N TYR A 255 23.93 -23.56 -8.77
CA TYR A 255 23.79 -23.91 -7.36
C TYR A 255 22.34 -23.79 -6.89
N THR A 256 21.90 -24.80 -6.14
CA THR A 256 20.62 -24.77 -5.41
C THR A 256 20.77 -24.05 -4.07
N ALA A 257 19.65 -23.72 -3.42
CA ALA A 257 19.66 -23.19 -2.06
C ALA A 257 20.44 -24.10 -1.07
N ARG A 258 20.34 -25.42 -1.23
CA ARG A 258 21.11 -26.39 -0.44
C ARG A 258 22.62 -26.27 -0.69
N ASP A 259 23.04 -26.10 -1.94
CA ASP A 259 24.47 -25.96 -2.28
C ASP A 259 25.06 -24.68 -1.71
N ILE A 260 24.28 -23.59 -1.69
CA ILE A 260 24.66 -22.33 -1.03
C ILE A 260 24.84 -22.56 0.48
N ALA A 261 23.93 -23.27 1.14
CA ALA A 261 24.05 -23.60 2.56
C ALA A 261 25.31 -24.42 2.86
N TYR A 262 25.58 -25.43 2.03
CA TYR A 262 26.77 -26.28 2.16
C TYR A 262 28.06 -25.48 2.01
N LYS A 263 28.17 -24.66 0.96
CA LYS A 263 29.35 -23.80 0.73
C LYS A 263 29.61 -22.81 1.86
N ARG A 264 28.55 -22.32 2.51
CA ARG A 264 28.64 -21.43 3.68
C ARG A 264 28.83 -22.16 5.01
N GLY A 265 28.89 -23.49 5.02
CA GLY A 265 29.07 -24.29 6.23
C GLY A 265 27.82 -24.38 7.12
N HIS A 266 26.64 -23.98 6.62
CA HIS A 266 25.38 -23.97 7.38
C HIS A 266 24.76 -25.38 7.43
N LYS A 267 25.39 -26.31 8.16
CA LYS A 267 24.96 -27.73 8.25
C LYS A 267 23.50 -27.89 8.70
N SER A 268 23.04 -27.06 9.64
CA SER A 268 21.64 -27.08 10.11
C SER A 268 20.64 -26.76 9.00
N ILE A 269 20.98 -25.82 8.11
CA ILE A 269 20.14 -25.46 6.96
C ILE A 269 20.14 -26.57 5.91
N VAL A 270 21.28 -27.22 5.66
CA VAL A 270 21.34 -28.38 4.76
C VAL A 270 20.39 -29.48 5.24
N ASN A 271 20.47 -29.83 6.53
CA ASN A 271 19.61 -30.83 7.15
C ASN A 271 18.13 -30.41 7.09
N LEU A 272 17.84 -29.13 7.30
CA LEU A 272 16.48 -28.59 7.18
C LEU A 272 15.93 -28.81 5.76
N ILE A 273 16.66 -28.38 4.72
CA ILE A 273 16.21 -28.53 3.33
C ILE A 273 16.04 -30.01 2.95
N ASP A 274 16.98 -30.88 3.36
CA ASP A 274 16.91 -32.33 3.10
C ASP A 274 15.68 -32.97 3.77
N SER A 275 15.25 -32.48 4.93
CA SER A 275 14.02 -32.96 5.58
C SER A 275 12.75 -32.66 4.76
N TYR A 276 12.64 -31.47 4.16
CA TYR A 276 11.51 -31.10 3.29
C TYR A 276 11.52 -31.85 1.96
N ARG A 277 12.71 -32.20 1.46
CA ARG A 277 12.91 -33.05 0.28
C ARG A 277 12.33 -34.46 0.50
N ASN A 278 12.51 -35.01 1.70
CA ASN A 278 11.95 -36.30 2.08
C ASN A 278 10.43 -36.26 2.31
N VAL A 279 9.90 -35.14 2.81
CA VAL A 279 8.44 -34.98 2.98
C VAL A 279 7.74 -34.85 1.63
N SER A 280 8.28 -34.03 0.72
CA SER A 280 7.74 -33.87 -0.64
C SER A 280 7.81 -35.16 -1.46
N SER A 281 8.88 -35.95 -1.32
CA SER A 281 8.99 -37.25 -1.98
C SER A 281 8.00 -38.28 -1.41
N LYS A 282 7.77 -38.30 -0.08
CA LYS A 282 6.74 -39.13 0.54
C LYS A 282 5.32 -38.72 0.12
N LYS A 283 5.03 -37.42 0.05
CA LYS A 283 3.72 -36.90 -0.40
C LYS A 283 3.46 -37.23 -1.87
N LYS A 284 4.47 -37.09 -2.75
CA LYS A 284 4.40 -37.55 -4.14
C LYS A 284 4.21 -39.06 -4.25
N LYS A 285 4.94 -39.85 -3.46
CA LYS A 285 4.81 -41.33 -3.45
C LYS A 285 3.43 -41.79 -2.95
N PHE A 286 2.87 -41.11 -1.95
CA PHE A 286 1.51 -41.35 -1.45
C PHE A 286 0.43 -41.03 -2.51
N ILE A 287 0.62 -39.94 -3.28
CA ILE A 287 -0.28 -39.58 -4.37
C ILE A 287 -0.16 -40.57 -5.55
N CYS A 288 1.04 -40.97 -5.96
CA CYS A 288 1.22 -41.97 -7.02
C CYS A 288 0.55 -43.31 -6.66
N LEU A 289 0.66 -43.76 -5.41
CA LEU A 289 -0.02 -44.99 -4.93
C LEU A 289 -1.55 -44.92 -5.03
N PHE A 290 -2.15 -43.73 -5.00
CA PHE A 290 -3.59 -43.53 -5.17
C PHE A 290 -4.05 -43.46 -6.63
N PHE A 291 -3.14 -43.14 -7.56
CA PHE A 291 -3.46 -43.00 -8.98
C PHE A 291 -3.02 -44.19 -9.86
N ASP A 292 -2.17 -45.09 -9.34
CA ASP A 292 -1.77 -46.33 -10.02
C ASP A 292 -2.75 -47.51 -9.81
N TYR A 293 -3.94 -47.27 -9.23
CA TYR A 293 -5.08 -48.20 -9.27
C TYR A 293 -5.99 -47.84 -10.45
N LYS A 294 -5.62 -48.26 -11.66
CA LYS A 294 -6.53 -48.42 -12.78
C LYS A 294 -6.13 -49.65 -13.61
#